data_AF-A0A8D2EE60-F1
#
_entry.id   AF-A0A8D2EE60-F1
#
_cell.length_a   1.000
_cell.length_b   1.000
_cell.length_c   1.000
_cell.angle_alpha   90.00
_cell.angle_beta   90.00
_cell.angle_gamma   90.00
#
_symmetry.space_group_name_H-M   'P 1'
#
loop_
_entity.id
_entity.type
_entity.pdbx_description
1 polymer ?
#
loop_
_entity_poly.entity_id
_entity_poly.type
_entity_poly.pdbx_seq_one_letter_code
_entity_poly.pdbx_strand_id
1 'polypeptide(L)'
;MAQHFSLAACDVVGFDLDHTLCRYNLPESAPLIYNSFAQFLVKEKGYDKELLSVTPEDWDFCCKGLALDLEDGNFLKLADNGTVLRASHGTKMMAPEVLAEAYGKKEWKHFLSDTGMACRSGKYYFYDNYFDLPGALLCARVVDYLTKQNNGQKTFDFWKDIVAAIQHNYKMSAFKENCGIYFPEIKRDPGRYLHSCPESVKKWLRQLKNAGKILLLITSSHSDYCRLLCEYILGNDFTDLFDVVITNALKPGFFSHLPSQRPFRTLENDEEQEALPSLDKPGWYSQGNAVHLYELLKKMTGKPEPKVVYFGDSMHSDIFPARHYSNWETVLILEELRGDEGARSQRPEESEPLEKKGKYEGPKAKPLNTSSKKWGSFFIDSVWGLENTEDSLVYTWSCKRISTYSTIAIPSIEAIAELPLDYKFTRFSSSNSKTAGYYPNPPLVLTSDETLISK
;
A
#
# COMPACT_ATOMS: atom_id res chain seq x y z
N MET A 1 21.66 16.51 -2.21
CA MET A 1 21.48 15.20 -1.54
C MET A 1 22.56 14.25 -2.02
N ALA A 2 23.01 13.30 -1.19
CA ALA A 2 23.96 12.27 -1.63
C ALA A 2 23.37 11.46 -2.80
N GLN A 3 24.19 11.02 -3.75
CA GLN A 3 23.72 10.24 -4.91
C GLN A 3 23.26 8.82 -4.52
N HIS A 4 23.81 8.31 -3.42
CA HIS A 4 23.56 6.95 -2.94
C HIS A 4 22.94 6.93 -1.55
N PHE A 5 22.18 5.87 -1.29
CA PHE A 5 21.61 5.52 0.01
C PHE A 5 22.24 4.21 0.50
N SER A 6 22.45 4.10 1.81
CA SER A 6 22.99 2.90 2.45
C SER A 6 22.46 2.82 3.89
N LEU A 7 22.10 1.61 4.32
CA LEU A 7 21.60 1.35 5.68
C LEU A 7 22.68 1.57 6.75
N ALA A 8 23.95 1.39 6.41
CA ALA A 8 25.06 1.68 7.30
C ALA A 8 25.06 3.13 7.79
N ALA A 9 24.58 4.07 6.95
CA ALA A 9 24.52 5.50 7.27
C ALA A 9 23.32 5.91 8.15
N CYS A 10 22.37 5.01 8.38
CA CYS A 10 21.21 5.24 9.25
C CYS A 10 21.53 4.80 10.68
N ASP A 11 20.95 5.48 11.67
CA ASP A 11 21.04 5.11 13.09
C ASP A 11 19.84 4.27 13.53
N VAL A 12 18.69 4.50 12.87
CA VAL A 12 17.41 3.91 13.20
C VAL A 12 16.78 3.35 11.93
N VAL A 13 16.22 2.15 12.04
CA VAL A 13 15.49 1.48 10.96
C VAL A 13 14.09 1.14 11.46
N GLY A 14 13.08 1.78 10.88
CA GLY A 14 11.69 1.54 11.20
C GLY A 14 10.95 0.81 10.09
N PHE A 15 9.97 0.02 10.47
CA PHE A 15 9.15 -0.76 9.56
C PHE A 15 7.67 -0.56 9.84
N ASP A 16 6.85 -0.47 8.80
CA ASP A 16 5.47 -0.92 8.91
C ASP A 16 5.42 -2.46 9.04
N LEU A 17 4.30 -2.96 9.57
CA LEU A 17 4.04 -4.38 9.69
C LEU A 17 3.38 -4.91 8.41
N ASP A 18 2.12 -4.57 8.21
CA ASP A 18 1.29 -5.21 7.22
C ASP A 18 1.68 -4.78 5.79
N HIS A 19 1.75 -5.73 4.84
CA HIS A 19 2.31 -5.57 3.48
C HIS A 19 3.77 -5.08 3.39
N THR A 20 4.44 -4.86 4.51
CA THR A 20 5.85 -4.46 4.57
C THR A 20 6.73 -5.59 5.12
N LEU A 21 6.66 -5.88 6.42
CA LEU A 21 7.29 -7.06 7.03
C LEU A 21 6.43 -8.31 6.86
N CYS A 22 5.12 -8.17 7.07
CA CYS A 22 4.13 -9.21 6.93
C CYS A 22 3.53 -9.17 5.53
N ARG A 23 3.97 -10.10 4.67
CA ARG A 23 3.42 -10.22 3.31
C ARG A 23 2.16 -11.08 3.34
N TYR A 24 1.10 -10.59 2.70
CA TYR A 24 -0.15 -11.31 2.58
C TYR A 24 -0.23 -12.09 1.25
N ASN A 25 -0.88 -13.24 1.28
CA ASN A 25 -1.23 -14.01 0.11
C ASN A 25 -2.43 -13.36 -0.61
N LEU A 26 -2.16 -12.42 -1.52
CA LEU A 26 -3.18 -11.60 -2.17
C LEU A 26 -4.36 -12.39 -2.79
N PRO A 27 -4.15 -13.53 -3.48
CA PRO A 27 -5.24 -14.39 -3.96
C PRO A 27 -6.21 -14.89 -2.88
N GLU A 28 -5.76 -15.05 -1.63
CA GLU A 28 -6.59 -15.53 -0.52
C GLU A 28 -7.11 -14.37 0.35
N SER A 29 -6.27 -13.35 0.60
CA SER A 29 -6.63 -12.22 1.47
C SER A 29 -7.61 -11.26 0.80
N ALA A 30 -7.48 -11.02 -0.51
CA ALA A 30 -8.38 -10.10 -1.21
C ALA A 30 -9.86 -10.57 -1.21
N PRO A 31 -10.18 -11.84 -1.54
CA PRO A 31 -11.53 -12.36 -1.36
C PRO A 31 -12.03 -12.29 0.08
N LEU A 32 -11.18 -12.56 1.07
CA LEU A 32 -11.56 -12.46 2.48
C LEU A 32 -12.00 -11.04 2.86
N ILE A 33 -11.20 -10.03 2.48
CA ILE A 33 -11.51 -8.62 2.73
C ILE A 33 -12.80 -8.22 2.02
N TYR A 34 -12.90 -8.51 0.71
CA TYR A 34 -14.09 -8.20 -0.08
C TYR A 34 -15.36 -8.80 0.53
N ASN A 35 -15.34 -10.11 0.81
CA ASN A 35 -16.49 -10.83 1.34
C ASN A 35 -16.90 -10.30 2.71
N SER A 36 -15.94 -9.91 3.54
CA SER A 36 -16.21 -9.31 4.85
C SER A 36 -17.01 -8.01 4.72
N PHE A 37 -16.63 -7.14 3.78
CA PHE A 37 -17.35 -5.88 3.53
C PHE A 37 -18.68 -6.10 2.84
N ALA A 38 -18.71 -6.90 1.77
CA ALA A 38 -19.91 -7.19 0.99
C ALA A 38 -21.01 -7.83 1.86
N GLN A 39 -20.64 -8.77 2.73
CA GLN A 39 -21.58 -9.40 3.65
C GLN A 39 -22.20 -8.40 4.62
N PHE A 40 -21.43 -7.44 5.13
CA PHE A 40 -21.97 -6.37 5.97
C PHE A 40 -22.95 -5.48 5.20
N LEU A 41 -22.59 -5.05 3.97
CA LEU A 41 -23.49 -4.24 3.14
C LEU A 41 -24.80 -4.95 2.82
N VAL A 42 -24.76 -6.24 2.48
CA VAL A 42 -25.96 -7.02 2.16
C VAL A 42 -26.83 -7.22 3.40
N LYS A 43 -26.25 -7.64 4.53
CA LYS A 43 -27.00 -8.01 5.74
C LYS A 43 -27.49 -6.82 6.55
N GLU A 44 -26.61 -5.84 6.78
CA GLU A 44 -26.88 -4.72 7.70
C GLU A 44 -27.37 -3.46 6.98
N LYS A 45 -27.07 -3.32 5.68
CA LYS A 45 -27.42 -2.13 4.89
C LYS A 45 -28.43 -2.40 3.77
N GLY A 46 -28.77 -3.65 3.52
CA GLY A 46 -29.80 -4.04 2.55
C GLY A 46 -29.41 -3.88 1.09
N TYR A 47 -28.12 -3.89 0.77
CA TYR A 47 -27.66 -3.93 -0.62
C TYR A 47 -27.95 -5.28 -1.30
N ASP A 48 -27.88 -5.30 -2.63
CA ASP A 48 -28.15 -6.49 -3.43
C ASP A 48 -27.24 -7.67 -3.07
N LYS A 49 -27.83 -8.87 -3.03
CA LYS A 49 -27.11 -10.13 -2.80
C LYS A 49 -26.14 -10.46 -3.95
N GLU A 50 -26.33 -9.89 -5.14
CA GLU A 50 -25.38 -10.02 -6.25
C GLU A 50 -23.96 -9.54 -5.87
N LEU A 51 -23.83 -8.62 -4.89
CA LEU A 51 -22.52 -8.20 -4.38
C LEU A 51 -21.68 -9.37 -3.84
N LEU A 52 -22.30 -10.48 -3.40
CA LEU A 52 -21.58 -11.66 -2.89
C LEU A 52 -21.05 -12.58 -3.99
N SER A 53 -21.41 -12.33 -5.26
CA SER A 53 -21.03 -13.20 -6.39
C SER A 53 -19.86 -12.61 -7.16
N VAL A 54 -18.63 -13.02 -6.82
CA VAL A 54 -17.40 -12.55 -7.47
C VAL A 54 -16.77 -13.67 -8.31
N THR A 55 -16.42 -13.36 -9.54
CA THR A 55 -15.71 -14.25 -10.47
C THR A 55 -14.21 -13.93 -10.49
N PRO A 56 -13.34 -14.88 -10.88
CA PRO A 56 -11.90 -14.61 -11.01
C PRO A 56 -11.56 -13.40 -11.89
N GLU A 57 -12.37 -13.11 -12.91
CA GLU A 57 -12.17 -12.01 -13.86
C GLU A 57 -12.46 -10.63 -13.26
N ASP A 58 -13.33 -10.56 -12.25
CA ASP A 58 -13.68 -9.30 -11.59
C ASP A 58 -12.47 -8.64 -10.90
N TRP A 59 -11.53 -9.46 -10.41
CA TRP A 59 -10.33 -9.01 -9.71
C TRP A 59 -9.39 -8.19 -10.59
N ASP A 60 -9.47 -8.26 -11.92
CA ASP A 60 -8.70 -7.41 -12.83
C ASP A 60 -9.06 -5.92 -12.69
N PHE A 61 -10.20 -5.60 -12.07
CA PHE A 61 -10.58 -4.23 -11.73
C PHE A 61 -9.72 -3.63 -10.61
N CYS A 62 -9.22 -4.45 -9.69
CA CYS A 62 -8.43 -4.01 -8.55
C CYS A 62 -7.01 -3.64 -9.01
N CYS A 63 -6.76 -2.34 -9.16
CA CYS A 63 -5.46 -1.77 -9.49
C CYS A 63 -5.11 -0.66 -8.48
N LYS A 64 -3.88 -0.65 -7.93
CA LYS A 64 -3.41 0.49 -7.13
C LYS A 64 -3.28 1.74 -8.00
N GLY A 65 -3.35 2.91 -7.36
CA GLY A 65 -3.21 4.21 -8.00
C GLY A 65 -4.50 4.79 -8.59
N LEU A 66 -5.64 4.13 -8.37
CA LEU A 66 -6.94 4.63 -8.81
C LEU A 66 -7.52 5.64 -7.81
N ALA A 67 -8.17 6.67 -8.35
CA ALA A 67 -9.00 7.62 -7.61
C ALA A 67 -10.48 7.29 -7.83
N LEU A 68 -11.25 7.12 -6.75
CA LEU A 68 -12.70 7.06 -6.79
C LEU A 68 -13.26 8.46 -6.56
N ASP A 69 -13.92 9.01 -7.57
CA ASP A 69 -14.78 10.19 -7.46
C ASP A 69 -16.12 9.76 -6.84
N LEU A 70 -16.34 10.14 -5.58
CA LEU A 70 -17.52 9.76 -4.81
C LEU A 70 -18.77 10.53 -5.26
N GLU A 71 -18.60 11.69 -5.89
CA GLU A 71 -19.73 12.49 -6.38
C GLU A 71 -20.36 11.82 -7.61
N ASP A 72 -19.50 11.37 -8.53
CA ASP A 72 -19.91 10.85 -9.84
C ASP A 72 -19.90 9.32 -9.94
N GLY A 73 -19.37 8.62 -8.93
CA GLY A 73 -19.24 7.15 -8.93
C GLY A 73 -18.20 6.65 -9.94
N ASN A 74 -17.23 7.50 -10.32
CA ASN A 74 -16.25 7.19 -11.35
C ASN A 74 -14.91 6.80 -10.74
N PHE A 75 -14.28 5.77 -11.29
CA PHE A 75 -12.89 5.45 -10.99
C PHE A 75 -12.00 6.04 -12.07
N LEU A 76 -10.92 6.68 -11.66
CA LEU A 76 -10.03 7.46 -12.53
C LEU A 76 -8.60 7.00 -12.34
N LYS A 77 -7.90 6.84 -13.45
CA LYS A 77 -6.44 6.70 -13.49
C LYS A 77 -5.86 8.01 -14.01
N LEU A 78 -4.93 8.60 -13.26
CA LEU A 78 -4.45 9.95 -13.51
C LEU A 78 -3.00 9.95 -13.99
N ALA A 79 -2.69 10.87 -14.91
CA ALA A 79 -1.34 11.28 -15.26
C ALA A 79 -0.73 12.14 -14.15
N ASP A 80 0.59 12.37 -14.21
CA ASP A 80 1.31 13.22 -13.26
C ASP A 80 0.83 14.67 -13.19
N ASN A 81 0.26 15.20 -14.27
CA ASN A 81 -0.36 16.52 -14.35
C ASN A 81 -1.87 16.52 -14.05
N GLY A 82 -2.41 15.41 -13.56
CA GLY A 82 -3.83 15.28 -13.21
C GLY A 82 -4.79 15.04 -14.38
N THR A 83 -4.28 14.87 -15.61
CA THR A 83 -5.11 14.45 -16.75
C THR A 83 -5.67 13.05 -16.51
N VAL A 84 -6.94 12.81 -16.83
CA VAL A 84 -7.56 11.48 -16.74
C VAL A 84 -7.12 10.62 -17.92
N LEU A 85 -6.36 9.55 -17.63
CA LEU A 85 -5.85 8.60 -18.61
C LEU A 85 -6.88 7.52 -18.96
N ARG A 86 -7.57 7.03 -17.93
CA ARG A 86 -8.65 6.03 -18.05
C ARG A 86 -9.71 6.32 -17.00
N ALA A 87 -10.94 5.96 -17.32
CA ALA A 87 -12.03 6.05 -16.37
C ALA A 87 -13.01 4.86 -16.50
N SER A 88 -13.70 4.56 -15.41
CA SER A 88 -14.89 3.71 -15.40
C SER A 88 -16.01 4.40 -14.62
N HIS A 89 -17.25 4.13 -15.00
CA HIS A 89 -18.42 4.42 -14.16
C HIS A 89 -18.90 3.09 -13.57
N GLY A 90 -18.81 2.95 -12.25
CA GLY A 90 -18.89 1.63 -11.62
C GLY A 90 -17.87 0.67 -12.24
N THR A 91 -18.29 -0.55 -12.59
CA THR A 91 -17.38 -1.54 -13.21
C THR A 91 -17.21 -1.38 -14.73
N LYS A 92 -17.98 -0.47 -15.36
CA LYS A 92 -18.00 -0.26 -16.80
C LYS A 92 -16.95 0.77 -17.22
N MET A 93 -15.93 0.32 -17.96
CA MET A 93 -14.91 1.21 -18.54
C MET A 93 -15.55 2.20 -19.53
N MET A 94 -15.09 3.45 -19.49
CA MET A 94 -15.46 4.47 -20.47
C MET A 94 -14.71 4.24 -21.79
N ALA A 95 -15.41 4.36 -22.91
CA ALA A 95 -14.80 4.36 -24.23
C ALA A 95 -14.00 5.65 -24.45
N PRO A 96 -12.96 5.65 -25.31
CA PRO A 96 -12.11 6.83 -25.54
C PRO A 96 -12.89 8.10 -25.92
N GLU A 97 -13.97 7.96 -26.70
CA GLU A 97 -14.79 9.08 -27.15
C GLU A 97 -15.56 9.70 -25.96
N VAL A 98 -16.12 8.87 -25.09
CA VAL A 98 -16.84 9.29 -23.89
C VAL A 98 -15.87 9.91 -22.87
N LEU A 99 -14.67 9.35 -22.75
CA LEU A 99 -13.62 9.88 -21.89
C LEU A 99 -13.20 11.28 -22.34
N ALA A 100 -12.98 11.47 -23.65
CA ALA A 100 -12.61 12.75 -24.24
C ALA A 100 -13.71 13.80 -24.09
N GLU A 101 -14.98 13.41 -24.19
CA GLU A 101 -16.12 14.29 -23.94
C GLU A 101 -16.22 14.68 -22.45
N ALA A 102 -16.08 13.73 -21.54
CA ALA A 102 -16.26 13.95 -20.11
C ALA A 102 -15.12 14.72 -19.45
N TYR A 103 -13.87 14.40 -19.79
CA TYR A 103 -12.68 14.94 -19.12
C TYR A 103 -11.78 15.75 -20.06
N GLY A 104 -11.78 15.43 -21.36
CA GLY A 104 -10.85 16.02 -22.33
C GLY A 104 -9.39 15.88 -21.87
N LYS A 105 -8.57 16.88 -22.17
CA LYS A 105 -7.17 16.96 -21.70
C LYS A 105 -7.03 17.87 -20.46
N LYS A 106 -8.09 18.02 -19.68
CA LYS A 106 -8.11 18.89 -18.50
C LYS A 106 -7.61 18.12 -17.28
N GLU A 107 -7.02 18.87 -16.36
CA GLU A 107 -6.76 18.41 -15.00
C GLU A 107 -8.09 18.04 -14.33
N TRP A 108 -8.13 16.89 -13.65
CA TRP A 108 -9.31 16.48 -12.89
C TRP A 108 -9.62 17.50 -11.78
N LYS A 109 -10.90 17.83 -11.60
CA LYS A 109 -11.39 18.88 -10.67
C LYS A 109 -10.88 18.78 -9.22
N HIS A 110 -10.53 17.57 -8.79
CA HIS A 110 -10.08 17.27 -7.43
C HIS A 110 -8.59 16.95 -7.35
N PHE A 111 -7.86 17.08 -8.46
CA PHE A 111 -6.44 16.83 -8.48
C PHE A 111 -5.72 17.81 -7.54
N LEU A 112 -4.81 17.28 -6.75
CA LEU A 112 -3.95 18.06 -5.87
C LEU A 112 -2.57 18.08 -6.48
N SER A 113 -2.07 19.28 -6.77
CA SER A 113 -0.64 19.46 -7.04
C SER A 113 0.20 19.07 -5.81
N ASP A 114 1.48 18.75 -6.04
CA ASP A 114 2.48 18.08 -5.18
C ASP A 114 2.64 18.55 -3.70
N THR A 115 1.84 19.51 -3.22
CA THR A 115 1.91 20.09 -1.86
C THR A 115 0.77 19.69 -0.94
N GLY A 116 -0.32 19.11 -1.44
CA GLY A 116 -1.44 18.67 -0.63
C GLY A 116 -1.33 17.20 -0.22
N MET A 117 -1.59 16.87 1.05
CA MET A 117 -2.07 15.52 1.38
C MET A 117 -3.25 15.23 0.45
N ALA A 118 -3.25 14.07 -0.20
CA ALA A 118 -4.44 13.47 -0.79
C ALA A 118 -5.42 13.09 0.33
N CYS A 119 -5.87 14.12 1.04
CA CYS A 119 -6.68 14.02 2.21
C CYS A 119 -8.07 13.59 1.75
N ARG A 120 -8.74 12.81 2.59
CA ARG A 120 -10.13 12.38 2.44
C ARG A 120 -11.03 13.61 2.39
N SER A 121 -11.04 14.32 1.27
CA SER A 121 -12.15 15.18 0.94
C SER A 121 -13.35 14.24 0.89
N GLY A 122 -14.50 14.62 1.42
CA GLY A 122 -15.72 13.80 1.30
C GLY A 122 -16.19 13.58 -0.14
N LYS A 123 -15.35 13.90 -1.14
CA LYS A 123 -15.59 13.87 -2.58
C LYS A 123 -14.78 12.80 -3.31
N TYR A 124 -13.67 12.33 -2.77
CA TYR A 124 -12.87 11.28 -3.42
C TYR A 124 -12.07 10.40 -2.46
N TYR A 125 -11.65 9.23 -2.95
CA TYR A 125 -10.79 8.28 -2.25
C TYR A 125 -9.69 7.74 -3.18
N PHE A 126 -8.47 7.55 -2.67
CA PHE A 126 -7.38 6.94 -3.44
C PHE A 126 -7.06 5.55 -2.91
N TYR A 127 -6.95 4.57 -3.81
CA TYR A 127 -6.57 3.19 -3.47
C TYR A 127 -5.08 2.99 -3.74
N ASP A 128 -4.26 2.91 -2.68
CA ASP A 128 -2.81 2.85 -2.77
C ASP A 128 -2.15 1.70 -1.99
N ASN A 129 -2.95 0.86 -1.32
CA ASN A 129 -2.51 -0.29 -0.53
C ASN A 129 -3.46 -1.47 -0.78
N TYR A 130 -3.08 -2.69 -0.38
CA TYR A 130 -3.90 -3.88 -0.64
C TYR A 130 -4.95 -4.19 0.44
N PHE A 131 -4.96 -3.48 1.58
CA PHE A 131 -5.99 -3.67 2.62
C PHE A 131 -7.35 -3.11 2.25
N ASP A 132 -7.36 -2.03 1.47
CA ASP A 132 -8.60 -1.38 1.01
C ASP A 132 -8.89 -1.63 -0.47
N LEU A 133 -7.91 -2.08 -1.26
CA LEU A 133 -8.06 -2.31 -2.70
C LEU A 133 -9.25 -3.22 -3.08
N PRO A 134 -9.54 -4.33 -2.37
CA PRO A 134 -10.75 -5.12 -2.65
C PRO A 134 -12.04 -4.30 -2.53
N GLY A 135 -12.03 -3.27 -1.68
CA GLY A 135 -13.11 -2.29 -1.56
C GLY A 135 -13.33 -1.47 -2.82
N ALA A 136 -12.34 -1.30 -3.70
CA ALA A 136 -12.52 -0.60 -4.98
C ALA A 136 -13.52 -1.33 -5.89
N LEU A 137 -13.36 -2.65 -6.06
CA LEU A 137 -14.32 -3.46 -6.81
C LEU A 137 -15.71 -3.44 -6.16
N LEU A 138 -15.78 -3.47 -4.83
CA LEU A 138 -17.06 -3.41 -4.11
C LEU A 138 -17.78 -2.08 -4.35
N CYS A 139 -17.07 -0.96 -4.21
CA CYS A 139 -17.57 0.38 -4.52
C CYS A 139 -18.07 0.47 -5.97
N ALA A 140 -17.30 -0.06 -6.93
CA ALA A 140 -17.70 -0.08 -8.34
C ALA A 140 -19.01 -0.83 -8.59
N ARG A 141 -19.19 -1.98 -7.95
CA ARG A 141 -20.44 -2.78 -8.04
C ARG A 141 -21.61 -2.13 -7.32
N VAL A 142 -21.35 -1.44 -6.20
CA VAL A 142 -22.36 -0.61 -5.53
C VAL A 142 -22.82 0.51 -6.44
N VAL A 143 -21.90 1.18 -7.15
CA VAL A 143 -22.26 2.18 -8.16
C VAL A 143 -23.11 1.54 -9.27
N ASP A 144 -22.74 0.38 -9.82
CA ASP A 144 -23.55 -0.30 -10.85
C ASP A 144 -24.98 -0.59 -10.35
N TYR A 145 -25.11 -1.08 -9.12
CA TYR A 145 -26.40 -1.34 -8.49
C TYR A 145 -27.23 -0.07 -8.35
N LEU A 146 -26.65 1.01 -7.82
CA LEU A 146 -27.34 2.28 -7.61
C LEU A 146 -27.71 2.97 -8.94
N THR A 147 -26.87 2.85 -9.96
CA THR A 147 -27.15 3.38 -11.31
C THR A 147 -28.36 2.69 -11.94
N LYS A 148 -28.50 1.37 -11.77
CA LYS A 148 -29.69 0.61 -12.22
C LYS A 148 -30.96 1.02 -11.45
N GLN A 149 -30.87 1.23 -10.13
CA GLN A 149 -32.01 1.59 -9.29
C GLN A 149 -32.51 3.03 -9.50
N ASN A 150 -31.59 3.97 -9.70
CA ASN A 150 -31.90 5.40 -9.72
C ASN A 150 -32.26 5.95 -11.11
N ASN A 151 -32.33 5.12 -12.16
CA ASN A 151 -32.44 5.58 -13.56
C ASN A 151 -31.47 6.74 -13.90
N GLY A 152 -30.29 6.78 -13.25
CA GLY A 152 -29.27 7.83 -13.44
C GLY A 152 -29.55 9.21 -12.80
N GLN A 153 -30.53 9.35 -11.89
CA GLN A 153 -31.00 10.67 -11.42
C GLN A 153 -30.50 11.14 -10.03
N LYS A 154 -29.73 10.35 -9.27
CA LYS A 154 -29.27 10.73 -7.90
C LYS A 154 -27.76 10.72 -7.75
N THR A 155 -27.28 11.61 -6.87
CA THR A 155 -25.93 11.55 -6.32
C THR A 155 -25.73 10.25 -5.53
N PHE A 156 -24.49 9.76 -5.53
CA PHE A 156 -24.12 8.53 -4.85
C PHE A 156 -23.84 8.81 -3.36
N ASP A 157 -24.74 8.40 -2.46
CA ASP A 157 -24.55 8.47 -1.00
C ASP A 157 -24.33 7.08 -0.39
N PHE A 158 -23.30 6.37 -0.85
CA PHE A 158 -22.95 5.03 -0.36
C PHE A 158 -21.66 5.00 0.49
N TRP A 159 -20.85 6.05 0.44
CA TRP A 159 -19.53 6.05 1.08
C TRP A 159 -19.60 5.83 2.60
N LYS A 160 -20.63 6.39 3.25
CA LYS A 160 -20.89 6.18 4.69
C LYS A 160 -21.10 4.71 5.04
N ASP A 161 -21.70 3.94 4.14
CA ASP A 161 -21.95 2.51 4.35
C ASP A 161 -20.67 1.69 4.12
N ILE A 162 -19.84 2.08 3.14
CA ILE A 162 -18.51 1.49 2.93
C ILE A 162 -17.62 1.74 4.15
N VAL A 163 -17.58 2.97 4.66
CA VAL A 163 -16.84 3.31 5.88
C VAL A 163 -17.36 2.50 7.07
N ALA A 164 -18.69 2.34 7.20
CA ALA A 164 -19.26 1.51 8.26
C ALA A 164 -18.86 0.02 8.12
N ALA A 165 -18.77 -0.50 6.89
CA ALA A 165 -18.31 -1.88 6.64
C ALA A 165 -16.82 -2.06 7.02
N ILE A 166 -15.96 -1.11 6.65
CA ILE A 166 -14.54 -1.10 7.02
C ILE A 166 -14.39 -1.03 8.54
N GLN A 167 -15.12 -0.13 9.19
CA GLN A 167 -15.11 0.00 10.65
C GLN A 167 -15.62 -1.24 11.35
N HIS A 168 -16.69 -1.87 10.85
CA HIS A 168 -17.19 -3.13 11.40
C HIS A 168 -16.14 -4.25 11.31
N ASN A 169 -15.41 -4.32 10.20
CA ASN A 169 -14.42 -5.35 9.96
C ASN A 169 -13.14 -5.18 10.82
N TYR A 170 -12.66 -3.94 10.98
CA TYR A 170 -11.38 -3.64 11.60
C TYR A 170 -11.47 -2.92 12.95
N LYS A 171 -12.66 -2.79 13.55
CA LYS A 171 -12.78 -2.20 14.91
C LYS A 171 -11.93 -2.98 15.91
N MET A 172 -11.42 -2.28 16.91
CA MET A 172 -10.59 -2.85 17.98
C MET A 172 -11.20 -4.10 18.64
N SER A 173 -12.51 -4.07 18.91
CA SER A 173 -13.17 -5.20 19.56
C SER A 173 -13.29 -6.43 18.65
N ALA A 174 -13.20 -6.28 17.32
CA ALA A 174 -13.48 -7.35 16.37
C ALA A 174 -12.50 -8.51 16.46
N PHE A 175 -11.23 -8.22 16.71
CA PHE A 175 -10.25 -9.27 16.92
C PHE A 175 -10.58 -10.04 18.21
N LYS A 176 -10.64 -9.36 19.36
CA LYS A 176 -10.90 -9.98 20.66
C LYS A 176 -12.22 -10.74 20.73
N GLU A 177 -13.31 -10.15 20.22
CA GLU A 177 -14.66 -10.73 20.20
C GLU A 177 -14.84 -11.79 19.11
N ASN A 178 -13.83 -11.96 18.23
CA ASN A 178 -13.90 -12.87 17.08
C ASN A 178 -15.13 -12.60 16.20
N CYS A 179 -15.42 -11.32 15.94
CA CYS A 179 -16.58 -10.91 15.16
C CYS A 179 -16.23 -10.66 13.68
N GLY A 180 -17.25 -10.63 12.83
CA GLY A 180 -17.06 -10.50 11.38
C GLY A 180 -16.50 -11.79 10.76
N ILE A 181 -15.78 -11.66 9.64
CA ILE A 181 -15.22 -12.81 8.90
C ILE A 181 -13.69 -12.72 8.88
N TYR A 182 -13.14 -11.52 8.69
CA TYR A 182 -11.71 -11.29 8.53
C TYR A 182 -10.85 -11.87 9.66
N PHE A 183 -10.97 -11.35 10.89
CA PHE A 183 -10.13 -11.81 12.00
C PHE A 183 -10.36 -13.28 12.38
N PRO A 184 -11.60 -13.81 12.43
CA PRO A 184 -11.82 -15.24 12.66
C PRO A 184 -11.11 -16.16 11.67
N GLU A 185 -11.15 -15.84 10.38
CA GLU A 185 -10.48 -16.64 9.34
C GLU A 185 -8.95 -16.58 9.47
N ILE A 186 -8.39 -15.38 9.68
CA ILE A 186 -6.94 -15.19 9.90
C ILE A 186 -6.48 -15.96 11.14
N LYS A 187 -7.21 -15.89 12.26
CA LYS A 187 -6.88 -16.62 13.50
C LYS A 187 -6.89 -18.14 13.31
N ARG A 188 -7.87 -18.64 12.56
CA ARG A 188 -8.06 -20.08 12.37
C ARG A 188 -6.95 -20.69 11.52
N ASP A 189 -6.51 -19.99 10.48
CA ASP A 189 -5.48 -20.47 9.57
C ASP A 189 -4.63 -19.30 9.03
N PRO A 190 -3.69 -18.76 9.84
CA PRO A 190 -2.86 -17.64 9.42
C PRO A 190 -2.05 -17.98 8.15
N GLY A 191 -1.61 -19.23 7.99
CA GLY A 191 -0.75 -19.64 6.88
C GLY A 191 -1.42 -19.68 5.52
N ARG A 192 -2.75 -19.70 5.48
CA ARG A 192 -3.50 -19.49 4.24
C ARG A 192 -3.36 -18.06 3.71
N TYR A 193 -3.33 -17.08 4.61
CA TYR A 193 -3.42 -15.66 4.28
C TYR A 193 -2.09 -14.91 4.39
N LEU A 194 -1.13 -15.43 5.17
CA LEU A 194 0.13 -14.78 5.48
C LEU A 194 1.31 -15.63 5.00
N HIS A 195 2.31 -14.96 4.43
CA HIS A 195 3.60 -15.57 4.16
C HIS A 195 4.51 -15.41 5.38
N SER A 196 5.07 -16.52 5.88
CA SER A 196 6.11 -16.45 6.91
C SER A 196 7.36 -15.72 6.39
N CYS A 197 8.03 -14.96 7.25
CA CYS A 197 9.29 -14.32 6.84
C CYS A 197 10.37 -15.38 6.61
N PRO A 198 11.11 -15.31 5.50
CA PRO A 198 12.27 -16.17 5.29
C PRO A 198 13.33 -15.97 6.37
N GLU A 199 14.12 -17.01 6.64
CA GLU A 199 15.19 -16.95 7.64
C GLU A 199 16.25 -15.88 7.30
N SER A 200 16.45 -15.56 6.02
CA SER A 200 17.32 -14.45 5.60
C SER A 200 16.86 -13.11 6.17
N VAL A 201 15.56 -12.82 6.16
CA VAL A 201 14.98 -11.59 6.74
C VAL A 201 15.15 -11.56 8.25
N LYS A 202 14.85 -12.67 8.95
CA LYS A 202 15.03 -12.76 10.40
C LYS A 202 16.48 -12.57 10.81
N LYS A 203 17.42 -13.17 10.06
CA LYS A 203 18.86 -12.98 10.26
C LYS A 203 19.27 -11.53 10.02
N TRP A 204 18.73 -10.91 8.97
CA TRP A 204 19.01 -9.52 8.64
C TRP A 204 18.54 -8.54 9.72
N LEU A 205 17.34 -8.73 10.29
CA LEU A 205 16.88 -7.95 11.45
C LEU A 205 17.84 -8.07 12.65
N ARG A 206 18.28 -9.29 12.96
CA ARG A 206 19.30 -9.52 14.02
C ARG A 206 20.63 -8.85 13.68
N GLN A 207 21.06 -8.87 12.41
CA GLN A 207 22.29 -8.20 11.97
C GLN A 207 22.21 -6.67 12.13
N LEU A 208 21.07 -6.07 11.81
CA LEU A 208 20.85 -4.64 12.04
C LEU A 208 20.99 -4.30 13.53
N LYS A 209 20.35 -5.08 14.41
CA LYS A 209 20.44 -4.89 15.86
C LYS A 209 21.88 -5.07 16.38
N ASN A 210 22.57 -6.12 15.93
CA ASN A 210 23.97 -6.39 16.28
C ASN A 210 24.93 -5.30 15.77
N ALA A 211 24.58 -4.62 14.67
CA ALA A 211 25.31 -3.47 14.14
C ALA A 211 25.01 -2.16 14.90
N GLY A 212 24.28 -2.23 16.02
CA GLY A 212 23.94 -1.10 16.87
C GLY A 212 22.86 -0.18 16.30
N LYS A 213 22.07 -0.65 15.33
CA LYS A 213 20.90 0.08 14.82
C LYS A 213 19.73 -0.07 15.80
N ILE A 214 18.98 1.01 16.02
CA ILE A 214 17.71 0.95 16.75
C ILE A 214 16.63 0.48 15.78
N LEU A 215 15.87 -0.55 16.16
CA LEU A 215 14.80 -1.10 15.33
C LEU A 215 13.42 -0.70 15.85
N LEU A 216 12.59 -0.20 14.93
CA LEU A 216 11.22 0.23 15.22
C LEU A 216 10.21 -0.58 14.42
N LEU A 217 9.09 -0.93 15.05
CA LEU A 217 7.90 -1.42 14.38
C LEU A 217 6.75 -0.42 14.59
N ILE A 218 6.18 0.12 13.53
CA ILE A 218 5.12 1.14 13.59
C ILE A 218 3.94 0.71 12.71
N THR A 219 2.91 0.14 13.32
CA THR A 219 1.72 -0.38 12.63
C THR A 219 0.44 0.30 13.10
N SER A 220 -0.53 0.44 12.19
CA SER A 220 -1.89 0.87 12.53
C SER A 220 -2.75 -0.28 13.07
N SER A 221 -2.24 -1.52 13.04
CA SER A 221 -2.87 -2.68 13.66
C SER A 221 -2.92 -2.57 15.18
N HIS A 222 -3.97 -3.11 15.80
CA HIS A 222 -4.10 -3.21 17.25
C HIS A 222 -3.06 -4.20 17.83
N SER A 223 -2.76 -4.09 19.13
CA SER A 223 -1.64 -4.81 19.76
C SER A 223 -1.78 -6.33 19.69
N ASP A 224 -3.00 -6.81 19.90
CA ASP A 224 -3.36 -8.23 19.84
C ASP A 224 -3.18 -8.83 18.44
N TYR A 225 -3.62 -8.10 17.40
CA TYR A 225 -3.42 -8.50 16.02
C TYR A 225 -1.95 -8.43 15.60
N CYS A 226 -1.25 -7.36 15.98
CA CYS A 226 0.20 -7.21 15.77
C CYS A 226 0.97 -8.41 16.35
N ARG A 227 0.62 -8.82 17.59
CA ARG A 227 1.18 -10.00 18.26
C ARG A 227 0.96 -11.26 17.44
N LEU A 228 -0.29 -11.57 17.06
CA LEU A 228 -0.61 -12.75 16.24
C LEU A 228 0.21 -12.80 14.96
N LEU A 229 0.27 -11.68 14.23
CA LEU A 229 1.02 -11.60 12.97
C LEU A 229 2.51 -11.85 13.22
N CYS A 230 3.12 -11.10 14.14
CA CYS A 230 4.55 -11.18 14.39
C CYS A 230 4.99 -12.55 14.92
N GLU A 231 4.21 -13.15 15.82
CA GLU A 231 4.47 -14.52 16.31
C GLU A 231 4.45 -15.52 15.15
N TYR A 232 3.50 -15.37 14.22
CA TYR A 232 3.41 -16.23 13.05
C TYR A 232 4.56 -16.02 12.04
N ILE A 233 4.90 -14.76 11.71
CA ILE A 233 5.87 -14.47 10.65
C ILE A 233 7.34 -14.48 11.11
N LEU A 234 7.62 -14.04 12.34
CA LEU A 234 8.97 -13.87 12.88
C LEU A 234 9.30 -14.91 13.95
N GLY A 235 8.31 -15.32 14.74
CA GLY A 235 8.46 -16.25 15.87
C GLY A 235 8.09 -15.61 17.20
N ASN A 236 7.97 -16.42 18.27
CA ASN A 236 7.54 -15.94 19.60
C ASN A 236 8.53 -14.96 20.26
N ASP A 237 9.78 -14.97 19.83
CA ASP A 237 10.86 -14.07 20.29
C ASP A 237 10.90 -12.75 19.50
N PHE A 238 9.90 -12.44 18.67
CA PHE A 238 9.95 -11.26 17.80
C PHE A 238 10.13 -9.94 18.57
N THR A 239 9.65 -9.86 19.81
CA THR A 239 9.81 -8.67 20.66
C THR A 239 11.27 -8.33 20.90
N ASP A 240 12.17 -9.33 20.85
CA ASP A 240 13.60 -9.12 21.02
C ASP A 240 14.25 -8.53 19.76
N LEU A 241 13.56 -8.55 18.62
CA LEU A 241 14.04 -7.97 17.37
C LEU A 241 13.88 -6.45 17.34
N PHE A 242 12.87 -5.89 18.04
CA PHE A 242 12.55 -4.46 17.98
C PHE A 242 12.81 -3.78 19.32
N ASP A 243 13.36 -2.57 19.28
CA ASP A 243 13.57 -1.77 20.50
C ASP A 243 12.32 -0.96 20.85
N VAL A 244 11.54 -0.54 19.85
CA VAL A 244 10.26 0.14 20.06
C VAL A 244 9.20 -0.45 19.14
N VAL A 245 8.08 -0.87 19.72
CA VAL A 245 6.89 -1.32 18.99
C VAL A 245 5.75 -0.32 19.24
N ILE A 246 5.16 0.19 18.18
CA ILE A 246 4.06 1.15 18.21
C ILE A 246 2.89 0.57 17.43
N THR A 247 1.81 0.25 18.14
CA THR A 247 0.55 -0.28 17.58
C THR A 247 -0.52 0.80 17.58
N ASN A 248 -1.61 0.61 16.82
CA ASN A 248 -2.67 1.62 16.65
C ASN A 248 -2.10 3.02 16.32
N ALA A 249 -1.04 3.08 15.50
CA ALA A 249 -0.36 4.33 15.17
C ALA A 249 -1.30 5.33 14.46
N LEU A 250 -2.33 4.83 13.76
CA LEU A 250 -3.29 5.58 12.93
C LEU A 250 -2.58 6.54 11.98
N LYS A 251 -1.65 5.97 11.20
CA LYS A 251 -0.96 6.67 10.12
C LYS A 251 -1.98 7.17 9.07
N PRO A 252 -1.76 8.34 8.43
CA PRO A 252 -0.59 9.23 8.53
C PRO A 252 -0.56 10.11 9.79
N GLY A 253 -1.61 10.08 10.62
CA GLY A 253 -1.76 10.95 11.80
C GLY A 253 -0.61 10.84 12.80
N PHE A 254 0.03 9.68 12.90
CA PHE A 254 1.26 9.50 13.69
C PHE A 254 2.37 10.51 13.32
N PHE A 255 2.56 10.78 12.03
CA PHE A 255 3.60 11.67 11.54
C PHE A 255 3.18 13.13 11.52
N SER A 256 1.90 13.40 11.23
CA SER A 256 1.41 14.75 10.96
C SER A 256 0.81 15.47 12.16
N HIS A 257 0.30 14.74 13.16
CA HIS A 257 -0.36 15.34 14.31
C HIS A 257 0.63 15.78 15.39
N LEU A 258 0.25 16.85 16.10
CA LEU A 258 1.01 17.37 17.23
C LEU A 258 0.87 16.45 18.46
N PRO A 259 1.84 16.47 19.40
CA PRO A 259 1.79 15.63 20.58
C PRO A 259 0.52 15.71 21.42
N SER A 260 -0.08 16.91 21.53
CA SER A 260 -1.33 17.12 22.27
C SER A 260 -2.54 16.43 21.65
N GLN A 261 -2.49 16.12 20.36
CA GLN A 261 -3.59 15.46 19.64
C GLN A 261 -3.50 13.93 19.71
N ARG A 262 -2.29 13.39 19.86
CA ARG A 262 -2.01 11.95 19.87
C ARG A 262 -0.91 11.60 20.88
N PRO A 263 -1.24 11.49 22.18
CA PRO A 263 -0.30 11.00 23.17
C PRO A 263 -0.01 9.51 22.97
N PHE A 264 1.15 9.06 23.45
CA PHE A 264 1.43 7.63 23.56
C PHE A 264 0.59 7.03 24.69
N ARG A 265 0.27 5.75 24.60
CA ARG A 265 -0.36 4.99 25.68
C ARG A 265 0.45 3.74 26.01
N THR A 266 0.48 3.39 27.29
CA THR A 266 1.00 2.08 27.73
C THR A 266 0.00 0.98 27.41
N LEU A 267 0.49 -0.26 27.41
CA LEU A 267 -0.30 -1.46 27.16
C LEU A 267 -0.18 -2.41 28.35
N GLU A 268 -1.31 -2.95 28.78
CA GLU A 268 -1.38 -4.09 29.71
C GLU A 268 -2.28 -5.15 29.09
N ASN A 269 -1.75 -6.36 28.88
CA ASN A 269 -2.45 -7.45 28.17
C ASN A 269 -3.07 -7.02 26.83
N ASP A 270 -2.28 -6.29 26.02
CA ASP A 270 -2.69 -5.72 24.72
C ASP A 270 -3.80 -4.65 24.77
N GLU A 271 -4.19 -4.19 25.97
CA GLU A 271 -5.19 -3.12 26.15
C GLU A 271 -4.54 -1.78 26.52
N GLU A 272 -5.05 -0.70 25.91
CA GLU A 272 -4.56 0.66 26.13
C GLU A 272 -4.87 1.15 27.54
N GLN A 273 -3.84 1.64 28.22
CA GLN A 273 -3.93 2.20 29.57
C GLN A 273 -3.74 3.73 29.53
N GLU A 274 -2.94 4.25 30.46
CA GLU A 274 -2.70 5.68 30.66
C GLU A 274 -1.99 6.33 29.47
N ALA A 275 -2.34 7.59 29.22
CA ALA A 275 -1.64 8.44 28.27
C ALA A 275 -0.34 8.96 28.88
N LEU A 276 0.75 8.87 28.11
CA LEU A 276 2.07 9.32 28.49
C LEU A 276 2.31 10.75 28.02
N PRO A 277 2.80 11.65 28.90
CA PRO A 277 3.18 13.01 28.51
C PRO A 277 4.46 13.05 27.66
N SER A 278 5.32 12.03 27.79
CA SER A 278 6.60 11.90 27.08
C SER A 278 6.96 10.42 26.88
N LEU A 279 7.88 10.16 25.96
CA LEU A 279 8.45 8.84 25.75
C LEU A 279 9.92 8.83 26.20
N ASP A 280 10.21 8.10 27.28
CA ASP A 280 11.51 8.17 27.96
C ASP A 280 12.33 6.88 27.87
N LYS A 281 11.71 5.77 27.50
CA LYS A 281 12.37 4.46 27.38
C LYS A 281 11.84 3.68 26.18
N PRO A 282 12.63 2.73 25.64
CA PRO A 282 12.13 1.75 24.67
C PRO A 282 11.01 0.88 25.26
N GLY A 283 10.21 0.28 24.39
CA GLY A 283 9.09 -0.56 24.81
C GLY A 283 8.00 -0.70 23.76
N TRP A 284 6.88 -1.28 24.19
CA TRP A 284 5.69 -1.47 23.38
C TRP A 284 4.59 -0.48 23.81
N TYR A 285 4.16 0.35 22.86
CA TYR A 285 3.20 1.43 23.08
C TYR A 285 2.06 1.38 22.06
N SER A 286 0.96 2.05 22.40
CA SER A 286 -0.14 2.32 21.48
C SER A 286 -0.24 3.80 21.13
N GLN A 287 -0.74 4.11 19.94
CA GLN A 287 -0.95 5.46 19.42
C GLN A 287 0.36 6.28 19.31
N GLY A 288 0.38 7.50 19.84
CA GLY A 288 1.55 8.37 19.82
C GLY A 288 1.74 9.18 18.54
N ASN A 289 2.94 9.79 18.46
CA ASN A 289 3.33 10.73 17.42
C ASN A 289 4.86 10.68 17.17
N ALA A 290 5.26 11.06 15.96
CA ALA A 290 6.65 11.03 15.51
C ALA A 290 7.56 12.00 16.30
N VAL A 291 7.03 13.10 16.83
CA VAL A 291 7.83 14.10 17.59
C VAL A 291 8.35 13.49 18.88
N HIS A 292 7.47 12.91 19.71
CA HIS A 292 7.86 12.25 20.95
C HIS A 292 8.73 11.02 20.70
N LEU A 293 8.46 10.25 19.64
CA LEU A 293 9.35 9.17 19.23
C LEU A 293 10.75 9.70 18.91
N TYR A 294 10.86 10.78 18.13
CA TYR A 294 12.15 11.32 17.73
C TYR A 294 12.97 11.83 18.94
N GLU A 295 12.33 12.40 19.96
CA GLU A 295 12.99 12.75 21.22
C GLU A 295 13.52 11.52 21.98
N LEU A 296 12.79 10.41 21.98
CA LEU A 296 13.32 9.14 22.50
C LEU A 296 14.54 8.67 21.67
N LEU A 297 14.46 8.72 20.34
CA LEU A 297 15.55 8.28 19.47
C LEU A 297 16.84 9.10 19.68
N LYS A 298 16.73 10.41 19.94
CA LYS A 298 17.90 11.23 20.32
C LYS A 298 18.59 10.71 21.58
N LYS A 299 17.80 10.39 22.61
CA LYS A 299 18.31 9.82 23.87
C LYS A 299 18.96 8.45 23.65
N MET A 300 18.30 7.56 22.90
CA MET A 300 18.78 6.20 22.66
C MET A 300 20.04 6.16 21.78
N THR A 301 20.14 7.03 20.78
CA THR A 301 21.33 7.11 19.89
C THR A 301 22.47 7.95 20.47
N GLY A 302 22.18 8.81 21.45
CA GLY A 302 23.11 9.83 21.92
C GLY A 302 23.42 10.92 20.88
N LYS A 303 22.60 11.03 19.82
CA LYS A 303 22.80 11.97 18.72
C LYS A 303 21.72 13.05 18.73
N PRO A 304 22.07 14.32 18.46
CA PRO A 304 21.08 15.39 18.35
C PRO A 304 20.16 15.21 17.12
N GLU A 305 20.69 14.60 16.05
CA GLU A 305 19.98 14.38 14.78
C GLU A 305 20.19 12.94 14.30
N PRO A 306 19.50 11.95 14.91
CA PRO A 306 19.60 10.57 14.47
C PRO A 306 19.02 10.39 13.06
N LYS A 307 19.74 9.67 12.19
CA LYS A 307 19.28 9.38 10.83
C LYS A 307 18.33 8.20 10.83
N VAL A 308 17.08 8.43 10.44
CA VAL A 308 16.02 7.42 10.40
C VAL A 308 15.72 7.02 8.95
N VAL A 309 15.62 5.72 8.70
CA VAL A 309 14.97 5.17 7.50
C VAL A 309 13.69 4.43 7.90
N TYR A 310 12.61 4.63 7.13
CA TYR A 310 11.33 3.97 7.34
C TYR A 310 10.90 3.18 6.10
N PHE A 311 10.55 1.92 6.31
CA PHE A 311 10.02 1.00 5.30
C PHE A 311 8.50 0.95 5.41
N GLY A 312 7.79 1.11 4.30
CA GLY A 312 6.32 1.02 4.24
C GLY A 312 5.83 0.74 2.83
N ASP A 313 4.59 0.26 2.70
CA ASP A 313 3.98 -0.10 1.40
C ASP A 313 3.01 0.97 0.87
N SER A 314 2.44 1.81 1.75
CA SER A 314 1.51 2.85 1.34
C SER A 314 2.21 4.19 1.12
N MET A 315 1.98 4.77 -0.05
CA MET A 315 2.44 6.11 -0.35
C MET A 315 1.76 7.16 0.54
N HIS A 316 0.50 6.94 0.92
CA HIS A 316 -0.30 7.86 1.71
C HIS A 316 -0.08 7.72 3.22
N SER A 317 -0.04 6.51 3.78
CA SER A 317 0.14 6.34 5.24
C SER A 317 1.59 6.33 5.70
N ASP A 318 2.55 5.97 4.83
CA ASP A 318 3.92 5.70 5.25
C ASP A 318 4.92 6.64 4.60
N ILE A 319 5.05 6.55 3.28
CA ILE A 319 6.18 7.16 2.55
C ILE A 319 6.08 8.68 2.50
N PHE A 320 4.96 9.22 1.98
CA PHE A 320 4.73 10.66 1.97
C PHE A 320 4.85 11.29 3.36
N PRO A 321 4.13 10.83 4.40
CA PRO A 321 4.13 11.51 5.69
C PRO A 321 5.46 11.38 6.44
N ALA A 322 6.15 10.23 6.39
CA ALA A 322 7.47 10.09 7.00
C ALA A 322 8.50 11.02 6.35
N ARG A 323 8.45 11.15 5.00
CA ARG A 323 9.32 12.06 4.26
C ARG A 323 8.97 13.52 4.50
N HIS A 324 7.70 13.88 4.44
CA HIS A 324 7.23 15.26 4.46
C HIS A 324 7.23 15.88 5.85
N TYR A 325 6.73 15.17 6.87
CA TYR A 325 6.60 15.70 8.23
C TYR A 325 7.81 15.40 9.12
N SER A 326 8.57 14.33 8.84
CA SER A 326 9.69 13.91 9.68
C SER A 326 11.05 13.97 8.97
N ASN A 327 11.08 14.27 7.66
CA ASN A 327 12.29 14.28 6.83
C ASN A 327 13.10 12.97 6.93
N TRP A 328 12.43 11.85 7.13
CA TRP A 328 13.08 10.53 7.18
C TRP A 328 13.47 10.07 5.77
N GLU A 329 14.47 9.19 5.71
CA GLU A 329 14.71 8.37 4.53
C GLU A 329 13.57 7.35 4.40
N THR A 330 13.15 7.02 3.18
CA THR A 330 11.97 6.18 2.97
C THR A 330 12.24 5.09 1.94
N VAL A 331 11.90 3.85 2.28
CA VAL A 331 11.98 2.71 1.37
C VAL A 331 10.57 2.20 1.11
N LEU A 332 10.09 2.38 -0.11
CA LEU A 332 8.79 1.91 -0.52
C LEU A 332 8.84 0.41 -0.84
N ILE A 333 7.98 -0.38 -0.19
CA ILE A 333 7.68 -1.75 -0.59
C ILE A 333 6.65 -1.71 -1.73
N LEU A 334 7.10 -2.07 -2.93
CA LEU A 334 6.33 -1.96 -4.17
C LEU A 334 6.18 -3.33 -4.84
N GLU A 335 5.18 -4.10 -4.43
CA GLU A 335 4.94 -5.47 -4.93
C GLU A 335 4.70 -5.56 -6.44
N GLU A 336 4.32 -4.46 -7.11
CA GLU A 336 4.22 -4.36 -8.58
C GLU A 336 5.52 -4.75 -9.29
N LEU A 337 6.67 -4.53 -8.66
CA LEU A 337 7.97 -4.89 -9.22
C LEU A 337 8.12 -6.42 -9.39
N ARG A 338 7.41 -7.23 -8.60
CA ARG A 338 7.44 -8.71 -8.70
C ARG A 338 6.68 -9.24 -9.90
N GLY A 339 5.61 -8.56 -10.32
CA GLY A 339 4.84 -8.96 -11.50
C GLY A 339 5.69 -8.99 -12.76
N ASP A 340 6.66 -8.07 -12.84
CA ASP A 340 7.62 -7.99 -13.93
C ASP A 340 8.75 -9.04 -13.83
N GLU A 341 9.12 -9.50 -12.64
CA GLU A 341 10.09 -10.58 -12.46
C GLU A 341 9.57 -11.89 -13.06
N GLY A 342 8.30 -12.24 -12.83
CA GLY A 342 7.67 -13.41 -13.44
C GLY A 342 7.66 -13.35 -14.97
N ALA A 343 7.49 -12.15 -15.55
CA ALA A 343 7.58 -11.93 -16.99
C ALA A 343 9.02 -12.00 -17.53
N ARG A 344 10.03 -11.63 -16.73
CA ARG A 344 11.46 -11.77 -17.08
C ARG A 344 11.90 -13.23 -17.10
N SER A 345 11.47 -14.02 -16.11
CA SER A 345 11.79 -15.46 -16.03
C SER A 345 11.12 -16.30 -17.13
N GLN A 346 10.15 -15.74 -17.86
CA GLN A 346 9.48 -16.40 -18.99
C GLN A 346 10.05 -16.03 -20.37
N ARG A 347 11.13 -15.21 -20.44
CA ARG A 347 11.89 -15.08 -21.69
C ARG A 347 12.64 -16.40 -21.94
N PRO A 348 12.63 -16.96 -23.16
CA PRO A 348 13.15 -18.29 -23.40
C PRO A 348 14.68 -18.26 -23.38
N GLU A 349 15.27 -18.61 -22.24
CA GLU A 349 16.53 -19.35 -22.26
C GLU A 349 16.18 -20.81 -22.58
N GLU A 350 16.97 -21.38 -23.49
CA GLU A 350 16.81 -22.66 -24.19
C GLU A 350 15.98 -23.74 -23.47
N SER A 351 14.94 -24.19 -24.17
CA SER A 351 13.96 -25.19 -23.74
C SER A 351 14.60 -26.54 -23.34
N GLU A 352 14.45 -26.92 -22.08
CA GLU A 352 14.48 -28.35 -21.67
C GLU A 352 13.10 -29.01 -21.85
N PRO A 353 13.02 -30.32 -22.14
CA PRO A 353 11.76 -30.96 -22.51
C PRO A 353 10.80 -31.08 -21.33
N LEU A 354 9.56 -30.66 -21.55
CA LEU A 354 8.43 -30.77 -20.63
C LEU A 354 8.10 -32.24 -20.30
N GLU A 355 8.53 -32.72 -19.14
CA GLU A 355 7.93 -33.91 -18.54
C GLU A 355 6.52 -33.59 -18.00
N LYS A 356 5.56 -34.39 -18.45
CA LYS A 356 4.12 -34.31 -18.13
C LYS A 356 3.87 -34.32 -16.62
N LYS A 357 3.58 -33.14 -16.03
CA LYS A 357 2.80 -33.04 -14.79
C LYS A 357 1.35 -32.74 -15.12
N GLY A 358 0.54 -33.79 -15.14
CA GLY A 358 -0.91 -33.67 -15.14
C GLY A 358 -1.40 -33.31 -13.74
N LYS A 359 -1.86 -32.07 -13.56
CA LYS A 359 -2.92 -31.66 -12.63
C LYS A 359 -3.61 -30.45 -13.26
N TYR A 360 -4.87 -30.61 -13.63
CA TYR A 360 -5.74 -29.50 -14.02
C TYR A 360 -5.94 -28.63 -12.76
N GLU A 361 -5.08 -27.64 -12.57
CA GLU A 361 -5.40 -26.52 -11.68
C GLU A 361 -6.42 -25.67 -12.43
N GLY A 362 -7.61 -25.47 -11.85
CA GLY A 362 -8.59 -24.54 -12.42
C GLY A 362 -7.98 -23.15 -12.64
N PRO A 363 -8.62 -22.27 -13.43
CA PRO A 363 -8.09 -20.95 -13.73
C PRO A 363 -7.79 -20.19 -12.43
N LYS A 364 -6.51 -20.06 -12.08
CA LYS A 364 -6.07 -19.26 -10.94
C LYS A 364 -6.28 -17.79 -11.28
N ALA A 365 -6.92 -17.05 -10.36
CA ALA A 365 -7.07 -15.61 -10.51
C ALA A 365 -5.69 -14.96 -10.67
N LYS A 366 -5.61 -13.98 -11.57
CA LYS A 366 -4.38 -13.23 -11.82
C LYS A 366 -3.98 -12.46 -10.54
N PRO A 367 -2.70 -12.46 -10.13
CA PRO A 367 -2.26 -11.71 -8.95
C PRO A 367 -2.56 -10.21 -9.09
N LEU A 368 -3.05 -9.60 -8.01
CA LEU A 368 -3.44 -8.18 -7.98
C LEU A 368 -2.29 -7.19 -8.21
N ASN A 369 -1.05 -7.64 -8.00
CA ASN A 369 0.17 -6.85 -8.18
C ASN A 369 0.73 -6.93 -9.62
N THR A 370 -0.07 -7.37 -10.59
CA THR A 370 0.33 -7.45 -12.01
C THR A 370 -0.49 -6.48 -12.86
N SER A 371 0.01 -6.14 -14.05
CA SER A 371 -0.62 -5.17 -14.97
C SER A 371 -2.09 -5.50 -15.25
N SER A 372 -3.02 -4.57 -15.06
CA SER A 372 -4.45 -4.81 -15.28
C SER A 372 -4.81 -4.78 -16.77
N LYS A 373 -5.72 -5.65 -17.23
CA LYS A 373 -6.25 -5.55 -18.60
C LYS A 373 -7.16 -4.33 -18.76
N LYS A 374 -7.93 -3.99 -17.73
CA LYS A 374 -8.79 -2.80 -17.70
C LYS A 374 -7.98 -1.50 -17.56
N TRP A 375 -7.08 -1.47 -16.59
CA TRP A 375 -6.39 -0.24 -16.17
C TRP A 375 -4.98 -0.08 -16.75
N GLY A 376 -4.42 -1.09 -17.42
CA GLY A 376 -3.07 -1.03 -17.96
C GLY A 376 -1.97 -1.05 -16.88
N SER A 377 -0.81 -0.47 -17.21
CA SER A 377 0.37 -0.45 -16.33
C SER A 377 0.22 0.51 -15.16
N PHE A 378 0.69 0.13 -13.97
CA PHE A 378 0.72 1.02 -12.81
C PHE A 378 1.60 2.26 -13.02
N PHE A 379 2.65 2.17 -13.84
CA PHE A 379 3.70 3.17 -13.95
C PHE A 379 3.47 4.21 -15.07
N ILE A 380 2.92 3.77 -16.18
CA ILE A 380 2.73 4.59 -17.39
C ILE A 380 1.40 4.26 -18.07
N ASP A 381 0.90 5.17 -18.89
CA ASP A 381 -0.22 4.94 -19.81
C ASP A 381 -0.13 5.86 -21.01
N SER A 382 -1.00 5.65 -22.00
CA SER A 382 -1.16 6.56 -23.14
C SER A 382 -2.24 7.62 -22.88
N VAL A 383 -2.03 8.82 -23.45
CA VAL A 383 -3.07 9.87 -23.51
C VAL A 383 -3.82 9.73 -24.83
N TRP A 384 -5.09 9.33 -24.78
CA TRP A 384 -5.92 9.25 -25.98
C TRP A 384 -6.32 10.66 -26.46
N GLY A 385 -6.04 10.97 -27.72
CA GLY A 385 -6.48 12.20 -28.38
C GLY A 385 -7.13 11.88 -29.72
N LEU A 386 -8.27 12.51 -30.01
CA LEU A 386 -8.74 12.58 -31.40
C LEU A 386 -7.69 13.30 -32.25
N GLU A 387 -7.34 12.66 -33.36
CA GLU A 387 -6.44 13.09 -34.45
C GLU A 387 -4.91 12.91 -34.24
N ASN A 388 -4.38 11.89 -34.93
CA ASN A 388 -3.06 11.82 -35.60
C ASN A 388 -1.77 12.22 -34.87
N THR A 389 -1.75 12.37 -33.55
CA THR A 389 -0.50 12.41 -32.78
C THR A 389 -0.21 11.03 -32.21
N GLU A 390 0.99 10.49 -32.48
CA GLU A 390 1.52 9.27 -31.88
C GLU A 390 1.17 9.18 -30.39
N ASP A 391 0.75 8.00 -29.93
CA ASP A 391 0.39 7.71 -28.54
C ASP A 391 1.58 8.01 -27.60
N SER A 392 1.71 9.26 -27.17
CA SER A 392 2.77 9.65 -26.25
C SER A 392 2.48 9.02 -24.88
N LEU A 393 3.38 8.13 -24.45
CA LEU A 393 3.34 7.53 -23.13
C LEU A 393 3.68 8.59 -22.08
N VAL A 394 2.87 8.65 -21.03
CA VAL A 394 3.04 9.56 -19.90
C VAL A 394 3.12 8.78 -18.60
N TYR A 395 3.74 9.39 -17.59
CA TYR A 395 3.80 8.83 -16.25
C TYR A 395 2.46 8.94 -15.55
N THR A 396 2.11 7.90 -14.81
CA THR A 396 0.99 7.98 -13.89
C THR A 396 1.35 8.88 -12.71
N TRP A 397 0.33 9.45 -12.08
CA TRP A 397 0.47 10.19 -10.84
C TRP A 397 1.17 9.35 -9.76
N SER A 398 0.82 8.07 -9.65
CA SER A 398 1.45 7.13 -8.72
C SER A 398 2.95 6.97 -8.98
N CYS A 399 3.37 6.82 -10.26
CA CYS A 399 4.78 6.71 -10.61
C CYS A 399 5.57 7.97 -10.23
N LYS A 400 5.01 9.16 -10.50
CA LYS A 400 5.62 10.43 -10.11
C LYS A 400 5.85 10.48 -8.59
N ARG A 401 4.82 10.18 -7.81
CA ARG A 401 4.89 10.21 -6.33
C ARG A 401 5.94 9.26 -5.76
N ILE A 402 6.14 8.08 -6.35
CA ILE A 402 7.20 7.16 -5.95
C ILE A 402 8.56 7.86 -6.00
N SER A 403 8.89 8.45 -7.15
CA SER A 403 10.18 9.13 -7.35
C SER A 403 10.35 10.40 -6.52
N THR A 404 9.24 11.07 -6.17
CA THR A 404 9.24 12.32 -5.38
C THR A 404 9.48 12.05 -3.89
N TYR A 405 8.83 11.03 -3.32
CA TYR A 405 8.79 10.85 -1.86
C TYR A 405 9.57 9.65 -1.35
N SER A 406 9.96 8.70 -2.21
CA SER A 406 10.76 7.54 -1.82
C SER A 406 12.24 7.82 -2.01
N THR A 407 13.08 7.29 -1.13
CA THR A 407 14.53 7.24 -1.34
C THR A 407 14.88 6.16 -2.37
N ILE A 408 14.32 4.97 -2.17
CA ILE A 408 14.35 3.83 -3.10
C ILE A 408 13.03 3.06 -3.03
N ALA A 409 12.77 2.21 -4.02
CA ALA A 409 11.65 1.27 -4.04
C ALA A 409 12.15 -0.15 -4.27
N ILE A 410 11.62 -1.10 -3.51
CA ILE A 410 11.98 -2.53 -3.56
C ILE A 410 10.72 -3.41 -3.58
N PRO A 411 10.75 -4.60 -4.22
CA PRO A 411 9.58 -5.48 -4.28
C PRO A 411 9.19 -6.05 -2.92
N SER A 412 10.15 -6.17 -2.00
CA SER A 412 9.98 -6.62 -0.62
C SER A 412 11.29 -6.54 0.16
N ILE A 413 11.26 -6.78 1.47
CA ILE A 413 12.45 -6.82 2.33
C ILE A 413 13.40 -7.97 1.96
N GLU A 414 12.87 -9.13 1.53
CA GLU A 414 13.68 -10.27 1.07
C GLU A 414 14.70 -9.87 0.00
N ALA A 415 14.34 -8.94 -0.90
CA ALA A 415 15.19 -8.52 -1.99
C ALA A 415 16.50 -7.86 -1.54
N ILE A 416 16.56 -7.36 -0.30
CA ILE A 416 17.75 -6.68 0.26
C ILE A 416 18.34 -7.37 1.48
N ALA A 417 17.67 -8.39 2.02
CA ALA A 417 18.04 -9.01 3.31
C ALA A 417 19.42 -9.69 3.29
N GLU A 418 19.93 -10.07 2.12
CA GLU A 418 21.25 -10.70 1.96
C GLU A 418 22.36 -9.69 1.61
N LEU A 419 22.02 -8.43 1.39
CA LEU A 419 22.99 -7.40 1.05
C LEU A 419 23.73 -6.90 2.29
N PRO A 420 25.00 -6.51 2.16
CA PRO A 420 25.73 -5.89 3.25
C PRO A 420 25.14 -4.50 3.57
N LEU A 421 25.22 -4.07 4.83
CA LEU A 421 24.60 -2.81 5.27
C LEU A 421 25.18 -1.57 4.57
N ASP A 422 26.44 -1.64 4.14
CA ASP A 422 27.15 -0.58 3.41
C ASP A 422 26.89 -0.62 1.89
N TYR A 423 26.02 -1.51 1.41
CA TYR A 423 25.57 -1.53 0.02
C TYR A 423 25.00 -0.15 -0.38
N LYS A 424 25.42 0.32 -1.56
CA LYS A 424 25.09 1.65 -2.07
C LYS A 424 23.96 1.55 -3.09
N PHE A 425 22.75 1.82 -2.65
CA PHE A 425 21.60 1.94 -3.54
C PHE A 425 21.65 3.29 -4.27
N THR A 426 21.37 3.28 -5.57
CA THR A 426 21.13 4.52 -6.33
C THR A 426 19.77 5.07 -5.93
N ARG A 427 19.71 6.35 -5.59
CA ARG A 427 18.47 7.01 -5.13
C ARG A 427 17.61 7.48 -6.29
N PHE A 428 16.32 7.64 -6.02
CA PHE A 428 15.50 8.55 -6.82
C PHE A 428 16.06 9.98 -6.72
N SER A 429 16.18 10.65 -7.87
CA SER A 429 16.49 12.07 -7.93
C SER A 429 15.94 12.67 -9.22
N SER A 430 15.74 14.00 -9.21
CA SER A 430 15.35 14.75 -10.41
C SER A 430 16.42 14.80 -11.51
N SER A 431 17.66 14.44 -11.18
CA SER A 431 18.83 14.53 -12.06
C SER A 431 19.33 13.18 -12.58
N ASN A 432 18.81 12.07 -12.06
CA ASN A 432 19.26 10.72 -12.42
C ASN A 432 18.38 10.12 -13.52
N SER A 433 18.82 8.97 -14.07
CA SER A 433 18.02 8.16 -15.00
C SER A 433 16.61 7.89 -14.46
N LYS A 434 15.63 7.83 -15.34
CA LYS A 434 14.21 7.50 -15.07
C LYS A 434 14.02 6.13 -14.38
N THR A 435 15.01 5.27 -14.48
CA THR A 435 15.05 3.93 -13.87
C THR A 435 15.84 3.87 -12.54
N ALA A 436 16.47 4.97 -12.12
CA ALA A 436 17.17 5.04 -10.85
C ALA A 436 16.19 4.95 -9.66
N GLY A 437 16.67 4.49 -8.50
CA GLY A 437 15.84 4.37 -7.29
C GLY A 437 15.10 3.04 -7.16
N TYR A 438 14.88 2.31 -8.26
CA TYR A 438 14.30 0.97 -8.22
C TYR A 438 15.37 -0.10 -8.01
N TYR A 439 15.11 -1.05 -7.13
CA TYR A 439 15.98 -2.19 -6.85
C TYR A 439 15.15 -3.48 -6.65
N PRO A 440 15.61 -4.67 -7.08
CA PRO A 440 16.86 -4.94 -7.80
C PRO A 440 16.86 -4.41 -9.22
N ASN A 441 15.67 -4.24 -9.80
CA ASN A 441 15.48 -3.80 -11.16
C ASN A 441 14.37 -2.76 -11.27
N PRO A 442 14.47 -1.81 -12.22
CA PRO A 442 13.35 -0.96 -12.59
C PRO A 442 12.19 -1.77 -13.22
N PRO A 443 10.96 -1.24 -13.20
CA PRO A 443 9.84 -1.82 -13.94
C PRO A 443 10.19 -2.02 -15.42
N LEU A 444 9.78 -3.14 -16.01
CA LEU A 444 10.06 -3.47 -17.42
C LEU A 444 9.56 -2.38 -18.37
N VAL A 445 8.36 -1.88 -18.11
CA VAL A 445 7.72 -0.80 -18.89
C VAL A 445 8.49 0.52 -18.88
N LEU A 446 9.39 0.71 -17.91
CA LEU A 446 10.27 1.90 -17.84
C LEU A 446 11.63 1.66 -18.51
N THR A 447 11.95 0.40 -18.87
CA THR A 447 13.22 0.03 -19.52
C THR A 447 13.11 -0.13 -21.03
N SER A 448 11.91 -0.32 -21.57
CA SER A 448 11.70 -0.64 -22.97
C SER A 448 11.75 0.55 -23.92
N ASP A 449 11.60 1.79 -23.46
CA ASP A 449 11.28 2.90 -24.37
C ASP A 449 12.06 4.21 -24.09
N GLU A 450 12.82 4.65 -25.10
CA GLU A 450 13.52 5.94 -25.14
C GLU A 450 12.57 7.14 -25.41
N THR A 451 11.28 6.91 -25.69
CA THR A 451 10.31 7.92 -26.19
C THR A 451 9.38 8.53 -25.13
N LEU A 452 9.62 8.31 -23.82
CA LEU A 452 8.81 8.91 -22.74
C LEU A 452 9.01 10.44 -22.68
N ILE A 453 7.97 11.21 -22.99
CA ILE A 453 7.98 12.68 -22.93
C ILE A 453 7.62 13.13 -21.51
N SER A 454 8.54 13.81 -20.81
CA SER A 454 8.18 14.66 -19.67
C SER A 454 7.83 16.05 -20.20
N LYS A 455 6.65 16.56 -19.91
CA LYS A 455 6.39 18.01 -20.04
C LYS A 455 6.57 18.70 -18.70
#